data_AF-A0A7V6AP33-F1
#
_entry.id   AF-A0A7V6AP33-F1
#
_cell.length_a   1.000
_cell.length_b   1.000
_cell.length_c   1.000
_cell.angle_alpha   90.00
_cell.angle_beta   90.00
_cell.angle_gamma   90.00
#
_symmetry.space_group_name_H-M   'P 1'
#
loop_
_entity.id
_entity.type
_entity.pdbx_description
1 polymer ?
#
loop_
_entity_poly.entity_id
_entity_poly.type
_entity_poly.pdbx_seq_one_letter_code
_entity_poly.pdbx_strand_id
1 'polypeptide(L)'
;MDNRIDITGMAHITGGGIAGNLVRVLPENCKAEVDVSEIPIPPIFELIRTAGDIPLDEMFDVFNMGAGYIIVVEESALGSAIELCAQAGFPAVPCGEIVSGKKSVMVRPA
;
A
#
# COMPACT_ATOMS: atom_id res chain seq x y z
N MET A 1 8.50 -19.93 -19.98
CA MET A 1 9.24 -19.13 -18.99
C MET A 1 8.43 -19.17 -17.72
N ASP A 2 9.04 -19.49 -16.59
CA ASP A 2 8.33 -19.58 -15.30
C ASP A 2 8.15 -18.14 -14.79
N ASN A 3 6.96 -17.57 -14.95
CA ASN A 3 6.64 -16.18 -14.55
C ASN A 3 6.32 -16.09 -13.05
N ARG A 4 7.07 -16.83 -12.21
CA ARG A 4 6.83 -16.87 -10.77
C ARG A 4 7.61 -15.74 -10.10
N ILE A 5 6.88 -14.97 -9.31
CA ILE A 5 7.46 -13.98 -8.41
C ILE A 5 7.23 -14.47 -7.00
N ASP A 6 8.28 -14.44 -6.19
CA ASP A 6 8.17 -14.71 -4.77
C ASP A 6 7.57 -13.49 -4.07
N ILE A 7 6.39 -13.69 -3.51
CA ILE A 7 5.69 -12.68 -2.71
C ILE A 7 6.03 -12.92 -1.24
N THR A 8 6.65 -11.94 -0.61
CA THR A 8 7.09 -12.02 0.80
C THR A 8 6.02 -11.48 1.77
N GLY A 9 5.02 -10.75 1.25
CA GLY A 9 3.90 -10.24 2.03
C GLY A 9 2.74 -9.77 1.17
N MET A 10 1.53 -9.84 1.71
CA MET A 10 0.28 -9.47 1.02
C MET A 10 -0.71 -8.85 2.01
N ALA A 11 -1.15 -7.62 1.75
CA ALA A 11 -2.10 -6.92 2.60
C ALA A 11 -3.32 -6.47 1.79
N HIS A 12 -4.49 -7.02 2.12
CA HIS A 12 -5.78 -6.50 1.67
C HIS A 12 -6.16 -5.29 2.52
N ILE A 13 -6.34 -4.12 1.90
CA ILE A 13 -6.56 -2.87 2.62
C ILE A 13 -8.06 -2.68 2.84
N THR A 14 -8.48 -2.83 4.10
CA THR A 14 -9.89 -2.77 4.52
C THR A 14 -10.03 -1.75 5.66
N GLY A 15 -10.82 -2.04 6.69
CA GLY A 15 -10.88 -1.20 7.88
C GLY A 15 -9.51 -1.10 8.56
N GLY A 16 -9.16 0.10 9.03
CA GLY A 16 -7.84 0.41 9.59
C GLY A 16 -6.80 0.89 8.56
N GLY A 17 -7.23 1.11 7.31
CA GLY A 17 -6.42 1.72 6.26
C GLY A 17 -5.13 0.98 5.94
N ILE A 18 -4.17 1.67 5.33
CA ILE A 18 -2.91 1.05 4.90
C ILE A 18 -2.09 0.59 6.12
N ALA A 19 -1.90 1.47 7.10
CA ALA A 19 -1.07 1.18 8.27
C ALA A 19 -1.61 0.00 9.08
N GLY A 20 -2.92 -0.03 9.36
CA GLY A 20 -3.54 -1.07 10.18
C GLY A 20 -3.59 -2.45 9.51
N ASN A 21 -3.50 -2.52 8.18
CA ASN A 21 -3.49 -3.78 7.44
C ASN A 21 -2.07 -4.24 7.09
N LEU A 22 -1.19 -3.36 6.60
CA LEU A 22 0.17 -3.72 6.19
C LEU A 22 1.05 -4.16 7.37
N VAL A 23 0.87 -3.57 8.56
CA VAL A 23 1.66 -3.94 9.76
C VAL A 23 1.50 -5.42 10.13
N ARG A 24 0.38 -6.07 9.75
CA ARG A 24 0.05 -7.45 10.10
C ARG A 24 0.95 -8.47 9.39
N VAL A 25 1.52 -8.09 8.25
CA VAL A 25 2.41 -8.96 7.47
C VAL A 25 3.89 -8.65 7.66
N LEU A 26 4.23 -7.62 8.45
CA LEU A 26 5.63 -7.28 8.72
C LEU A 26 6.26 -8.20 9.78
N PRO A 27 7.53 -8.62 9.57
CA PRO A 27 8.37 -9.15 10.63
C PRO A 27 8.59 -8.15 11.78
N GLU A 28 8.96 -8.64 12.96
CA GLU A 28 9.16 -7.80 14.15
C GLU A 28 10.29 -6.76 14.00
N ASN A 29 11.28 -7.06 13.16
CA ASN A 29 12.46 -6.23 12.90
C ASN A 29 12.40 -5.44 11.58
N CYS A 30 11.20 -5.26 11.02
CA CYS A 30 10.97 -4.51 9.79
C CYS A 30 9.98 -3.36 10.02
N LYS A 31 10.20 -2.23 9.34
CA LYS A 31 9.21 -1.15 9.20
C LYS A 31 8.89 -0.95 7.72
N ALA A 32 7.66 -0.56 7.41
CA ALA A 32 7.28 -0.13 6.06
C ALA A 32 7.25 1.40 6.00
N GLU A 33 7.94 1.97 5.02
CA GLU A 33 7.80 3.38 4.65
C GLU A 33 7.01 3.44 3.35
N VAL A 34 5.75 3.88 3.44
CA VAL A 34 4.80 3.91 2.33
C VAL A 34 4.67 5.33 1.80
N ASP A 35 4.93 5.50 0.51
CA ASP A 35 4.67 6.73 -0.23
C ASP A 35 3.42 6.52 -1.08
N VAL A 36 2.40 7.34 -0.85
CA VAL A 36 1.10 7.24 -1.54
C VAL A 36 0.93 8.28 -2.65
N SER A 37 1.96 9.06 -2.96
CA SER A 37 1.94 10.11 -3.99
C SER A 37 1.57 9.59 -5.38
N GLU A 38 2.03 8.39 -5.71
CA GLU A 38 1.77 7.73 -7.00
C GLU A 38 0.45 6.93 -7.02
N ILE A 39 -0.24 6.80 -5.88
CA ILE A 39 -1.51 6.07 -5.79
C ILE A 39 -2.64 7.01 -6.22
N PRO A 40 -3.36 6.72 -7.31
CA PRO A 40 -4.48 7.55 -7.71
C PRO A 40 -5.59 7.47 -6.66
N ILE A 41 -5.88 8.59 -5.99
CA ILE A 41 -6.96 8.66 -5.00
C ILE A 41 -8.29 8.89 -5.71
N PRO A 42 -9.27 7.98 -5.60
CA PRO A 42 -10.60 8.18 -6.17
C PRO A 42 -11.29 9.45 -5.62
N PRO A 43 -12.00 10.24 -6.46
CA PRO A 43 -12.64 11.50 -6.04
C PRO A 43 -13.63 11.38 -4.88
N ILE A 44 -14.19 10.19 -4.66
CA ILE A 44 -15.11 9.94 -3.55
C ILE A 44 -14.45 10.19 -2.18
N PHE A 45 -13.15 9.95 -2.03
CA PHE A 45 -12.46 10.18 -0.75
C PHE A 45 -12.35 11.67 -0.45
N GLU A 46 -12.11 12.52 -1.45
CA GLU A 46 -12.10 13.98 -1.25
C GLU A 46 -13.49 14.52 -0.91
N LEU A 47 -14.54 13.94 -1.51
CA LEU A 47 -15.92 14.26 -1.16
C LEU A 47 -16.23 13.88 0.29
N ILE A 48 -15.88 12.67 0.73
CA ILE A 48 -16.06 12.21 2.11
C ILE A 48 -15.30 13.12 3.08
N ARG A 49 -14.03 13.38 2.78
CA ARG A 49 -13.15 14.23 3.60
C ARG A 49 -13.74 15.61 3.80
N THR A 50 -14.13 16.26 2.70
CA THR A 50 -14.69 17.63 2.73
C THR A 50 -16.07 17.67 3.40
N ALA A 51 -16.94 16.70 3.11
CA ALA A 51 -18.30 16.67 3.66
C ALA A 51 -18.32 16.37 5.17
N GLY A 52 -17.34 15.60 5.66
CA GLY A 52 -17.21 15.23 7.07
C GLY A 52 -16.26 16.11 7.89
N ASP A 53 -15.60 17.09 7.26
CA ASP A 53 -14.51 17.89 7.88
C ASP A 53 -13.42 16.99 8.51
N ILE A 54 -13.02 15.94 7.77
CA ILE A 54 -12.11 14.90 8.26
C ILE A 54 -10.66 15.29 7.95
N PRO A 55 -9.75 15.28 8.95
CA PRO A 55 -8.32 15.41 8.72
C PRO A 55 -7.77 14.34 7.76
N LEU A 56 -6.76 14.68 6.94
CA LEU A 56 -6.23 13.76 5.93
C LEU A 56 -5.59 12.51 6.55
N ASP A 57 -4.93 12.65 7.68
CA ASP A 57 -4.37 11.53 8.45
C ASP A 57 -5.44 10.55 8.91
N GLU A 58 -6.58 11.04 9.42
CA GLU A 58 -7.71 10.19 9.79
C GLU A 58 -8.30 9.47 8.57
N MET A 59 -8.30 10.09 7.38
CA MET A 59 -8.71 9.42 6.14
C MET A 59 -7.85 8.17 5.85
N PHE A 60 -6.53 8.25 6.07
CA PHE A 60 -5.62 7.13 5.86
C PHE A 60 -5.68 6.05 6.95
N ASP A 61 -6.18 6.38 8.14
CA ASP A 61 -6.40 5.42 9.23
C ASP A 61 -7.69 4.61 9.03
N VAL A 62 -8.67 5.14 8.30
CA VAL A 62 -9.98 4.51 8.13
C VAL A 62 -10.14 3.88 6.76
N PHE A 63 -9.78 4.60 5.70
CA PHE A 63 -10.05 4.22 4.32
C PHE A 63 -8.82 3.64 3.62
N ASN A 64 -9.06 2.94 2.51
CA ASN A 64 -7.99 2.40 1.68
C ASN A 64 -7.30 3.47 0.79
N MET A 65 -7.92 4.65 0.65
CA MET A 65 -7.40 5.79 -0.10
C MET A 65 -6.96 5.45 -1.54
N GLY A 66 -7.64 4.48 -2.18
CA GLY A 66 -7.34 4.03 -3.54
C GLY A 66 -6.49 2.76 -3.62
N ALA A 67 -5.76 2.40 -2.56
CA ALA A 67 -4.96 1.19 -2.50
C ALA A 67 -5.80 0.00 -2.01
N GLY A 68 -6.40 -0.79 -2.90
CA GLY A 68 -7.15 -1.99 -2.49
C GLY A 68 -6.27 -3.11 -1.93
N TYR A 69 -5.05 -3.23 -2.43
CA TYR A 69 -4.12 -4.30 -2.07
C TYR A 69 -2.67 -3.80 -2.13
N ILE A 70 -1.81 -4.30 -1.24
CA ILE A 70 -0.36 -4.10 -1.29
C ILE A 70 0.32 -5.46 -1.31
N ILE A 71 1.28 -5.63 -2.21
CA ILE A 71 2.15 -6.81 -2.28
C ILE A 71 3.58 -6.38 -1.94
N VAL A 72 4.29 -7.23 -1.21
CA VAL A 72 5.71 -7.04 -0.89
C VAL A 72 6.51 -8.07 -1.66
N VAL A 73 7.49 -7.59 -2.41
CA VAL A 73 8.37 -8.40 -3.26
C VAL A 73 9.81 -7.92 -3.07
N GLU A 74 10.77 -8.74 -3.47
CA GLU A 74 12.16 -8.31 -3.62
C GLU A 74 12.26 -7.19 -4.66
N GLU A 75 13.16 -6.22 -4.46
CA GLU A 75 13.34 -5.07 -5.36
C GLU A 75 13.59 -5.52 -6.81
N SER A 76 14.39 -6.57 -6.98
CA SER A 76 14.69 -7.16 -8.29
C SER A 76 13.46 -7.69 -9.04
N ALA A 77 12.36 -7.98 -8.35
CA ALA A 77 11.11 -8.47 -8.92
C ALA A 77 10.06 -7.37 -9.12
N LEU A 78 10.32 -6.13 -8.70
CA LEU A 78 9.34 -5.03 -8.75
C LEU A 78 8.76 -4.80 -10.16
N GLY A 79 9.62 -4.70 -11.17
CA GLY A 79 9.21 -4.49 -12.55
C GLY A 79 8.32 -5.62 -13.07
N SER A 80 8.72 -6.87 -12.83
CA SER A 80 7.94 -8.05 -13.22
C SER A 80 6.60 -8.12 -12.48
N ALA A 81 6.54 -7.71 -11.21
CA ALA A 81 5.31 -7.69 -10.44
C ALA A 81 4.31 -6.69 -11.02
N ILE A 82 4.77 -5.49 -11.35
CA ILE A 82 3.95 -4.45 -11.99
C ILE A 82 3.40 -4.94 -13.33
N GLU A 83 4.24 -5.56 -14.16
CA GLU A 83 3.83 -6.11 -15.46
C GLU A 83 2.78 -7.21 -15.33
N LEU A 84 2.98 -8.16 -14.40
CA LEU A 84 2.02 -9.24 -14.14
C LEU A 84 0.68 -8.71 -13.62
N CYS A 85 0.72 -7.75 -12.70
CA CYS A 85 -0.45 -7.06 -12.18
C CYS A 85 -1.24 -6.37 -13.32
N ALA A 86 -0.55 -5.64 -14.19
CA ALA A 86 -1.16 -5.00 -15.35
C ALA A 86 -1.77 -6.02 -16.35
N GLN A 87 -1.06 -7.12 -16.64
CA GLN A 87 -1.56 -8.20 -17.51
C GLN A 87 -2.80 -8.89 -16.93
N ALA A 88 -2.91 -8.97 -15.61
CA ALA A 88 -4.08 -9.50 -14.90
C ALA A 88 -5.25 -8.51 -14.81
N GLY A 89 -5.10 -7.28 -15.30
CA GLY A 89 -6.13 -6.24 -15.25
C GLY A 89 -6.14 -5.42 -13.96
N PHE A 90 -5.07 -5.49 -13.16
CA PHE A 90 -4.91 -4.76 -11.89
C PHE A 90 -3.62 -3.92 -11.94
N PRO A 91 -3.58 -2.76 -12.62
CA PRO A 91 -2.39 -1.92 -12.66
C PRO A 91 -1.90 -1.58 -11.25
N ALA A 92 -0.59 -1.70 -11.03
CA ALA A 92 0.08 -1.44 -9.75
C ALA A 92 1.14 -0.35 -9.91
N VAL A 93 1.37 0.39 -8.83
CA VAL A 93 2.44 1.39 -8.72
C VAL A 93 3.36 1.03 -7.56
N PRO A 94 4.67 1.36 -7.63
CA PRO A 94 5.52 1.34 -6.45
C PRO A 94 4.93 2.26 -5.38
N CYS A 95 4.87 1.81 -4.13
CA CYS A 95 4.28 2.58 -3.04
C CYS A 95 5.17 2.64 -1.79
N GLY A 96 6.47 2.37 -1.93
CA GLY A 96 7.43 2.44 -0.83
C GLY A 96 8.29 1.21 -0.66
N GLU A 97 8.86 1.04 0.53
CA GLU A 97 9.88 0.05 0.83
C GLU A 97 9.74 -0.55 2.25
N ILE A 98 10.27 -1.76 2.41
CA ILE A 98 10.44 -2.40 3.72
C ILE A 98 11.90 -2.24 4.14
N VAL A 99 12.13 -1.66 5.32
CA VAL A 99 13.47 -1.41 5.85
C VAL A 99 13.61 -1.94 7.27
N SER A 100 14.86 -2.06 7.75
CA SER A 100 15.12 -2.50 9.12
C SER A 100 14.59 -1.48 10.15
N GLY A 101 13.92 -1.98 11.20
CA GLY A 101 13.38 -1.12 12.25
C GLY A 101 12.40 -1.82 13.18
N LYS A 102 11.84 -1.08 14.14
CA LYS A 102 10.74 -1.58 14.96
C LYS A 102 9.49 -1.74 14.09
N LYS A 103 8.80 -2.88 14.21
CA LYS A 103 7.52 -3.17 13.55
C LYS A 103 6.56 -1.99 13.58
N SER A 104 6.42 -1.35 12.42
CA SER A 104 5.61 -0.15 12.22
C SER A 104 5.37 0.11 10.74
N VAL A 105 4.35 0.89 10.42
CA VAL A 105 4.08 1.40 9.08
C VAL A 105 3.97 2.91 9.18
N MET A 106 4.71 3.61 8.32
CA MET A 106 4.61 5.05 8.17
C MET A 106 4.05 5.34 6.79
N VAL A 107 2.90 6.01 6.73
CA VAL A 107 2.29 6.46 5.48
C VAL A 107 2.61 7.94 5.28
N ARG A 108 3.21 8.28 4.14
CA ARG A 108 3.55 9.65 3.75
C ARG A 108 2.63 10.10 2.63
N PRO A 109 1.58 10.90 2.93
CA PRO A 109 0.86 11.61 1.88
C PRO A 109 1.77 12.65 1.22
N ALA A 110 1.57 12.88 -0.08
CA ALA A 110 2.18 13.99 -0.80
C ALA A 110 1.71 15.35 -0.27
#